data_AF-A0A067DMT3-F1
#
_entry.id   AF-A0A067DMT3-F1
#
_cell.length_a   1.000
_cell.length_b   1.000
_cell.length_c   1.000
_cell.angle_alpha   90.00
_cell.angle_beta   90.00
_cell.angle_gamma   90.00
#
_symmetry.space_group_name_H-M   'P 1'
#
loop_
_entity.id
_entity.type
_entity.pdbx_description
1 polymer ?
#
loop_
_entity_poly.entity_id
_entity_poly.type
_entity_poly.pdbx_seq_one_letter_code
_entity_poly.pdbx_strand_id
1 'polypeptide(L)'
;MSEEAIAKSCPFCCRNCNCNACLHNSEIVKVTRDLGAPAKTVENIGHFKYLLRLLYPFLRKFHHDQVKEKKIEAKIKGLELSEIEVPQVVLRSNERLFCNN
;
A
#
# COMPACT_ATOMS: atom_id res chain seq x y z
N MET A 1 -13.74 22.59 -13.97
CA MET A 1 -14.08 21.18 -13.68
C MET A 1 -15.52 21.16 -13.20
N SER A 2 -16.37 20.27 -13.71
CA SER A 2 -17.77 20.18 -13.25
C SER A 2 -17.86 19.42 -11.93
N GLU A 3 -18.93 19.64 -11.19
CA GLU A 3 -19.23 18.90 -9.95
C GLU A 3 -19.30 17.39 -10.21
N GLU A 4 -19.77 16.94 -11.38
CA GLU A 4 -19.76 15.50 -11.71
C GLU A 4 -18.35 14.96 -11.94
N ALA A 5 -17.43 15.76 -12.49
CA ALA A 5 -16.04 15.36 -12.64
C ALA A 5 -15.37 15.20 -11.25
N ILE A 6 -15.67 16.13 -10.33
CA ILE A 6 -15.20 16.07 -8.95
C ILE A 6 -15.78 14.85 -8.22
N ALA A 7 -17.07 14.56 -8.39
CA ALA A 7 -17.73 13.41 -7.79
C ALA A 7 -17.22 12.07 -8.34
N LYS A 8 -16.96 11.96 -9.66
CA LYS A 8 -16.37 10.75 -10.27
C LYS A 8 -14.93 10.50 -9.87
N SER A 9 -14.19 11.56 -9.56
CA SER A 9 -12.83 11.45 -9.03
C SER A 9 -12.79 11.30 -7.52
N CYS A 10 -13.93 11.48 -6.83
CA CYS A 10 -13.99 11.46 -5.38
C CYS A 10 -13.78 10.02 -4.86
N PRO A 11 -12.73 9.78 -4.06
CA PRO A 11 -12.48 8.48 -3.48
C PRO A 11 -13.65 7.92 -2.66
N PHE A 12 -14.48 8.81 -2.09
CA PHE A 12 -15.65 8.47 -1.30
C PHE A 12 -16.76 7.84 -2.16
N CYS A 13 -17.13 8.51 -3.26
CA CYS A 13 -18.19 8.06 -4.17
C CYS A 13 -17.81 6.77 -4.91
N CYS A 14 -16.51 6.55 -5.15
CA CYS A 14 -15.98 5.35 -5.79
C CYS A 14 -15.57 4.24 -4.82
N ARG A 15 -15.85 4.38 -3.51
CA ARG A 15 -15.47 3.39 -2.47
C ARG A 15 -13.98 3.01 -2.46
N ASN A 16 -13.11 3.90 -2.93
CA ASN A 16 -11.66 3.68 -2.95
C ASN A 16 -10.92 4.54 -1.91
N CYS A 17 -11.65 5.33 -1.11
CA CYS A 17 -11.08 6.15 -0.05
C CYS A 17 -10.67 5.31 1.15
N ASN A 18 -9.49 5.60 1.68
CA ASN A 18 -8.94 5.01 2.90
C ASN A 18 -9.11 5.91 4.15
N CYS A 19 -9.98 6.93 4.09
CA CYS A 19 -10.21 7.79 5.25
C CYS A 19 -10.88 7.02 6.40
N ASN A 20 -10.71 7.50 7.63
CA ASN A 20 -11.26 6.83 8.82
C ASN A 20 -12.77 6.58 8.69
N ALA A 21 -13.55 7.53 8.18
CA ALA A 21 -14.99 7.35 7.99
C ALA A 21 -15.35 6.20 7.02
N CYS A 22 -14.61 6.05 5.91
CA CYS A 22 -14.82 4.95 4.95
C CYS A 22 -14.38 3.60 5.51
N LEU A 23 -13.27 3.56 6.26
CA LEU A 23 -12.77 2.35 6.91
C LEU A 23 -13.72 1.84 8.01
N HIS A 24 -14.47 2.74 8.65
CA HIS A 24 -15.46 2.39 9.68
C HIS A 24 -16.87 2.12 9.12
N ASN A 25 -17.08 2.24 7.81
CA ASN A 25 -18.36 1.91 7.20
C ASN A 25 -18.57 0.38 7.19
N SER A 26 -19.54 -0.09 7.97
CA SER A 26 -19.86 -1.51 8.14
C SER A 26 -20.21 -2.24 6.85
N GLU A 27 -20.71 -1.54 5.82
CA GLU A 27 -21.01 -2.15 4.53
C GLU A 27 -19.75 -2.47 3.72
N ILE A 28 -18.73 -1.60 3.78
CA ILE A 28 -17.43 -1.82 3.13
C ILE A 28 -16.69 -2.97 3.82
N VAL A 29 -16.76 -3.04 5.16
CA VAL A 29 -16.17 -4.12 5.97
C VAL A 29 -16.82 -5.48 5.69
N LYS A 30 -18.13 -5.53 5.40
CA LYS A 30 -18.83 -6.76 5.01
C LYS A 30 -18.39 -7.25 3.63
N VAL A 31 -18.37 -6.36 2.63
CA VAL A 31 -17.96 -6.70 1.25
C VAL A 31 -16.50 -7.18 1.19
N THR A 32 -15.59 -6.55 1.95
CA THR A 32 -14.20 -6.99 2.03
C THR A 32 -14.03 -8.34 2.75
N ARG A 33 -14.89 -8.67 3.70
CA ARG A 33 -14.92 -9.97 4.37
C ARG A 33 -15.43 -11.07 3.44
N ASP A 34 -16.41 -10.77 2.60
CA ASP A 34 -16.96 -11.71 1.61
C ASP A 34 -16.00 -11.95 0.43
N LEU A 35 -15.18 -10.95 0.06
CA LEU A 35 -14.02 -11.12 -0.84
C LEU A 35 -12.90 -11.98 -0.24
N GLY A 36 -12.90 -12.14 1.09
CA GLY A 36 -11.95 -12.98 1.84
C GLY A 36 -12.37 -14.44 1.97
N ALA A 37 -13.57 -14.82 1.49
CA ALA A 37 -13.91 -16.24 1.34
C ALA A 37 -13.03 -16.83 0.23
N PRO A 38 -12.31 -17.94 0.47
CA PRO A 38 -11.42 -18.50 -0.52
C PRO A 38 -12.25 -19.04 -1.69
N ALA A 39 -12.37 -18.24 -2.75
CA ALA A 39 -12.61 -18.76 -4.08
C ALA A 39 -11.49 -19.78 -4.37
N LYS A 40 -11.84 -20.87 -5.05
CA LYS A 40 -11.05 -22.10 -5.19
C LYS A 40 -9.55 -21.81 -5.40
N THR A 41 -8.69 -22.50 -4.66
CA THR A 41 -7.24 -22.27 -4.52
C THR A 41 -6.47 -22.03 -5.84
N VAL A 42 -6.96 -22.57 -6.96
CA VAL A 42 -6.40 -22.38 -8.32
C VAL A 42 -6.68 -20.98 -8.89
N GLU A 43 -7.86 -20.42 -8.65
CA GLU A 43 -8.24 -19.06 -9.06
C GLU A 43 -7.39 -18.03 -8.30
N ASN A 44 -7.09 -18.29 -7.03
CA ASN A 44 -6.20 -17.44 -6.22
C ASN A 44 -4.77 -17.37 -6.78
N ILE A 45 -4.21 -18.48 -7.28
CA ILE A 45 -2.86 -18.47 -7.89
C ILE A 45 -2.83 -17.58 -9.14
N GLY A 46 -3.87 -17.67 -9.99
CA GLY A 46 -4.00 -16.81 -11.17
C GLY A 46 -4.07 -15.33 -10.77
N HIS A 47 -4.88 -15.03 -9.77
CA HIS A 47 -5.02 -13.67 -9.23
C HIS A 47 -3.70 -13.13 -8.65
N PHE A 48 -2.98 -13.90 -7.84
CA PHE A 48 -1.67 -13.48 -7.31
C PHE A 48 -0.63 -13.28 -8.40
N LYS A 49 -0.59 -14.16 -9.42
CA LYS A 49 0.31 -13.98 -10.57
C LYS A 49 0.00 -12.69 -11.33
N TYR A 50 -1.29 -12.37 -11.51
CA TYR A 50 -1.72 -11.11 -12.12
C TYR A 50 -1.29 -9.91 -11.28
N LEU A 51 -1.56 -9.92 -9.97
CA LEU A 51 -1.15 -8.86 -9.05
C LEU A 51 0.36 -8.65 -9.06
N LEU A 52 1.16 -9.73 -9.01
CA LEU A 52 2.61 -9.63 -9.08
C LEU A 52 3.06 -8.97 -10.38
N ARG A 53 2.49 -9.35 -11.53
CA ARG A 53 2.82 -8.71 -12.82
C ARG A 53 2.45 -7.23 -12.84
N LEU A 54 1.29 -6.88 -12.28
CA LEU A 54 0.82 -5.50 -12.20
C LEU A 54 1.70 -4.65 -11.27
N LEU A 55 2.07 -5.18 -10.11
CA LEU A 55 2.87 -4.48 -9.10
C LEU A 55 4.36 -4.45 -9.42
N TYR A 56 4.87 -5.41 -10.19
CA TYR A 56 6.29 -5.55 -10.51
C TYR A 56 6.98 -4.25 -10.96
N PRO A 57 6.47 -3.46 -11.93
CA PRO A 57 7.12 -2.21 -12.33
C PRO A 57 7.21 -1.20 -11.17
N PHE A 58 6.18 -1.14 -10.32
CA PHE A 58 6.17 -0.27 -9.15
C PHE A 58 7.16 -0.74 -8.09
N LEU A 59 7.23 -2.05 -7.84
CA LEU A 59 8.21 -2.65 -6.91
C LEU A 59 9.64 -2.41 -7.39
N ARG A 60 9.91 -2.48 -8.70
CA ARG A 60 11.22 -2.14 -9.26
C ARG A 60 11.58 -0.68 -9.04
N LYS A 61 10.66 0.24 -9.33
CA LYS A 61 10.87 1.67 -9.12
C LYS A 61 11.11 1.97 -7.63
N PHE A 62 10.25 1.43 -6.77
CA PHE A 62 10.34 1.56 -5.33
C PHE A 62 11.69 1.05 -4.79
N HIS A 63 12.12 -0.14 -5.22
CA HIS A 63 13.43 -0.67 -4.83
C HIS A 63 14.58 0.24 -5.23
N HIS A 64 14.55 0.76 -6.45
CA HIS A 64 15.57 1.68 -6.94
C HIS A 64 15.59 3.00 -6.14
N ASP A 65 14.41 3.55 -5.81
CA ASP A 65 14.29 4.76 -5.01
C ASP A 65 14.78 4.52 -3.57
N GLN A 66 14.46 3.38 -2.96
CA GLN A 66 15.00 2.98 -1.65
C GLN A 66 16.53 2.82 -1.66
N VAL A 67 17.12 2.22 -2.70
CA VAL A 67 18.58 2.09 -2.80
C VAL A 67 19.24 3.45 -2.92
N LYS A 68 18.64 4.40 -3.66
CA LYS A 68 19.16 5.77 -3.74
C LYS A 68 19.12 6.47 -2.39
N GLU A 69 18.00 6.40 -1.69
CA GLU A 69 17.83 7.00 -0.37
C GLU A 69 18.85 6.43 0.63
N LYS A 70 19.01 5.10 0.66
CA LYS A 70 20.04 4.45 1.50
C LYS A 70 21.46 4.94 1.19
N LYS A 71 21.80 5.14 -0.09
CA LYS A 71 23.13 5.68 -0.48
C LYS A 71 23.33 7.11 0.01
N ILE A 72 22.28 7.93 -0.06
CA ILE A 72 22.32 9.31 0.47
C ILE A 72 22.54 9.26 1.98
N GLU A 73 21.77 8.44 2.70
CA GLU A 73 21.88 8.30 4.15
C GLU A 73 23.24 7.74 4.59
N ALA A 74 23.78 6.77 3.87
CA ALA A 74 25.14 6.24 4.07
C ALA A 74 26.19 7.35 4.02
N LYS A 75 26.10 8.20 3.00
CA LYS A 75 27.00 9.33 2.81
C LYS A 75 26.87 10.36 3.94
N ILE A 76 25.65 10.63 4.40
CA ILE A 76 25.40 11.57 5.51
C ILE A 76 26.02 11.04 6.82
N LYS A 77 25.90 9.74 7.07
CA LYS A 77 26.42 9.08 8.27
C LYS A 77 27.90 8.71 8.19
N GLY A 78 28.52 8.77 7.01
CA GLY A 78 29.89 8.31 6.80
C GLY A 78 30.05 6.80 6.92
N LEU A 79 29.00 6.03 6.59
CA LEU A 79 28.95 4.58 6.67
C LEU A 79 28.98 3.95 5.27
N GLU A 80 29.39 2.68 5.19
CA GLU A 80 29.19 1.87 4.00
C GLU A 80 27.72 1.49 3.81
N LEU A 81 27.29 1.24 2.57
CA LEU A 81 25.90 0.91 2.27
C LEU A 81 25.43 -0.38 2.98
N SER A 82 26.33 -1.33 3.20
CA SER A 82 26.06 -2.58 3.93
C SER A 82 25.84 -2.37 5.43
N GLU A 83 26.31 -1.26 5.97
CA GLU A 83 26.20 -0.91 7.40
C GLU A 83 24.94 -0.08 7.68
N ILE A 84 24.20 0.34 6.63
CA ILE A 84 22.94 1.06 6.79
C ILE A 84 21.84 0.12 7.23
N GLU A 85 21.46 0.26 8.49
CA GLU A 85 20.29 -0.37 9.07
C GLU A 85 19.05 0.49 8.84
N VAL A 86 17.97 -0.14 8.38
CA VAL A 86 16.65 0.49 8.31
C VAL A 86 15.93 0.18 9.62
N PRO A 87 15.63 1.19 10.45
CA PRO A 87 14.91 0.98 11.70
C PRO A 87 13.60 0.24 11.44
N GLN A 88 13.41 -0.88 12.15
CA GLN A 88 12.15 -1.62 12.11
C GLN A 88 11.19 -0.99 13.11
N VAL A 89 10.04 -0.53 12.64
CA VAL A 89 8.97 -0.06 13.52
C VAL A 89 8.28 -1.27 14.13
N VAL A 90 8.23 -1.33 15.46
CA VAL A 90 7.44 -2.34 16.18
C VAL A 90 5.99 -1.87 16.19
N LEU A 91 5.13 -2.56 15.44
CA LEU A 91 3.70 -2.27 15.41
C LEU A 91 2.93 -3.13 16.39
N ARG A 92 2.05 -2.51 17.18
CA ARG A 92 1.05 -3.26 17.93
C ARG A 92 -0.05 -3.75 16.99
N SER A 93 -0.70 -4.85 17.34
CA SER A 93 -1.75 -5.50 16.53
C SER A 93 -2.92 -4.59 16.13
N ASN A 94 -3.16 -3.49 16.85
CA ASN A 94 -4.22 -2.52 16.57
C ASN A 94 -3.69 -1.16 16.08
N GLU A 95 -2.38 -1.05 15.85
CA GLU A 95 -1.74 0.20 15.47
C GLU A 95 -1.72 0.34 13.95
N ARG A 96 -2.27 1.45 13.46
CA ARG A 96 -2.27 1.78 12.03
C ARG A 96 -1.09 2.71 11.75
N LEU A 97 -0.30 2.37 10.74
CA LEU A 97 0.68 3.28 10.18
C LEU A 97 0.00 4.28 9.27
N PHE A 98 0.22 5.56 9.55
CA PHE A 98 -0.16 6.64 8.67
C PHE A 98 1.12 7.19 8.04
N CYS A 99 1.11 7.40 6.73
CA CYS A 99 2.07 8.29 6.10
C CYS A 99 1.58 9.72 6.35
N ASN A 100 1.93 10.27 7.51
CA ASN A 100 1.83 11.69 7.76
C ASN A 100 2.98 12.38 7.02
N ASN A 101 2.62 13.30 6.12
CA ASN A 101 3.56 14.23 5.50
C ASN A 101 3.97 15.30 6.51
#